data_AF-A0A3M9ZZE9-F1
#
_entry.id   AF-A0A3M9ZZE9-F1
#
_cell.length_a   1.000
_cell.length_b   1.000
_cell.length_c   1.000
_cell.angle_alpha   90.00
_cell.angle_beta   90.00
_cell.angle_gamma   90.00
#
_symmetry.space_group_name_H-M   'P 1'
#
loop_
_entity.id
_entity.type
_entity.pdbx_description
1 polymer ?
#
loop_
_entity_poly.entity_id
_entity_poly.type
_entity_poly.pdbx_seq_one_letter_code
_entity_poly.pdbx_strand_id
1 'polypeptide(L)'
;FALNGRTVDVVDNFHTEFDKVTATIGQLNTAKAKVYTDMSLDTITLSLGVPEPSRVSDAEAQIMIKLNRNYQSPAEYDIIDIIHEQKEKLVEESDTTISIEKVPCMPDSERKCHELSISFRITAPLIHDVLAVSAMDTDRRSTTTYINDGVDFEGEPLLPLLTHTIFSKKGNQHPVEITYLTQPDRRYNLWSDQHGFTWMKNSYGSWFQITHADFERLQDTHANVMTRSHSSFEDLVEKEKEKARQVFDAESIKSTVGESFSHDAPVRIDKLKDPVILEKLRIAELAALEYLESR
;
A
#
# COMPACT_ATOMS: atom_id res chain seq x y z
N PHE A 1 -5.15 -28.34 -15.32
CA PHE A 1 -4.07 -27.96 -14.38
C PHE A 1 -4.25 -28.72 -13.08
N ALA A 2 -3.19 -28.99 -12.33
CA ALA A 2 -3.30 -29.56 -10.99
C ALA A 2 -2.21 -29.00 -10.08
N LEU A 3 -2.51 -28.87 -8.79
CA LEU A 3 -1.53 -28.54 -7.76
C LEU A 3 -1.73 -29.46 -6.55
N ASN A 4 -0.64 -30.10 -6.09
CA ASN A 4 -0.64 -30.96 -4.91
C ASN A 4 -1.76 -32.03 -4.93
N GLY A 5 -2.07 -32.55 -6.12
CA GLY A 5 -3.10 -33.57 -6.34
C GLY A 5 -4.53 -33.03 -6.58
N ARG A 6 -4.79 -31.73 -6.38
CA ARG A 6 -6.07 -31.10 -6.74
C ARG A 6 -6.05 -30.68 -8.21
N THR A 7 -7.05 -31.07 -8.97
CA THR A 7 -7.12 -30.87 -10.42
C THR A 7 -8.25 -29.92 -10.81
N VAL A 8 -8.03 -29.13 -11.85
CA VAL A 8 -9.05 -28.32 -12.51
C VAL A 8 -8.89 -28.39 -14.02
N ASP A 9 -10.02 -28.44 -14.71
CA ASP A 9 -10.06 -28.31 -16.15
C ASP A 9 -10.12 -26.84 -16.55
N VAL A 10 -9.17 -26.44 -17.39
CA VAL A 10 -9.09 -25.07 -17.89
C VAL A 10 -10.10 -24.93 -19.03
N VAL A 11 -11.17 -24.17 -18.79
CA VAL A 11 -12.21 -23.88 -19.79
C VAL A 11 -12.01 -22.49 -20.40
N ASP A 12 -11.50 -21.54 -19.62
CA ASP A 12 -11.15 -20.19 -20.06
C ASP A 12 -9.72 -19.86 -19.61
N ASN A 13 -8.98 -19.23 -20.52
CA ASN A 13 -7.62 -18.78 -20.27
C ASN A 13 -7.57 -17.62 -19.28
N PHE A 14 -8.58 -16.74 -19.26
CA PHE A 14 -8.59 -15.57 -18.37
C PHE A 14 -9.13 -15.86 -16.97
N HIS A 15 -10.00 -16.88 -16.86
CA HIS A 15 -10.61 -17.24 -15.59
C HIS A 15 -10.83 -18.74 -15.46
N THR A 16 -9.97 -19.36 -14.65
CA THR A 16 -10.16 -20.75 -14.20
C THR A 16 -10.48 -20.73 -12.71
N GLU A 17 -11.71 -21.13 -12.34
CA GLU A 17 -12.14 -21.31 -10.95
C GLU A 17 -11.37 -22.49 -10.33
N PHE A 18 -10.58 -22.25 -9.29
CA PHE A 18 -9.74 -23.26 -8.65
C PHE A 18 -9.89 -23.18 -7.14
N ASP A 19 -10.44 -24.22 -6.51
CA ASP A 19 -10.66 -24.24 -5.07
C ASP A 19 -9.40 -23.79 -4.30
N LYS A 20 -9.52 -22.69 -3.53
CA LYS A 20 -8.40 -22.11 -2.78
C LYS A 20 -7.62 -23.20 -2.03
N VAL A 21 -6.32 -23.26 -2.30
CA VAL A 21 -5.41 -24.22 -1.69
C VAL A 21 -4.43 -23.47 -0.80
N THR A 22 -4.35 -23.87 0.47
CA THR A 22 -3.29 -23.44 1.38
C THR A 22 -2.14 -24.44 1.31
N ALA A 23 -0.99 -24.00 0.82
CA ALA A 23 0.26 -24.75 0.81
C ALA A 23 1.19 -24.23 1.90
N THR A 24 1.99 -25.11 2.50
CA THR A 24 2.91 -24.71 3.58
C THR A 24 4.26 -24.26 3.00
N ILE A 25 4.77 -23.13 3.48
CA ILE A 25 6.12 -22.64 3.13
C ILE A 25 7.18 -23.66 3.56
N GLY A 26 8.21 -23.83 2.72
CA GLY A 26 9.28 -24.79 2.95
C GLY A 26 8.95 -26.24 2.58
N GLN A 27 7.70 -26.57 2.25
CA GLN A 27 7.34 -27.88 1.71
C GLN A 27 7.49 -27.93 0.18
N LEU A 28 7.69 -29.15 -0.34
CA LEU A 28 7.73 -29.39 -1.78
C LEU A 28 6.30 -29.38 -2.32
N ASN A 29 6.02 -28.49 -3.27
CA ASN A 29 4.76 -28.39 -3.97
C ASN A 29 4.93 -28.92 -5.40
N THR A 30 3.93 -29.61 -5.93
CA THR A 30 3.98 -30.15 -7.30
C THR A 30 2.82 -29.60 -8.11
N ALA A 31 3.15 -28.78 -9.11
CA ALA A 31 2.22 -28.32 -10.13
C ALA A 31 2.28 -29.24 -11.35
N LYS A 32 1.12 -29.64 -11.88
CA LYS A 32 0.99 -30.40 -13.12
C LYS A 32 0.19 -29.62 -14.14
N ALA A 33 0.74 -29.44 -15.33
CA ALA A 33 0.05 -28.81 -16.44
C ALA A 33 0.00 -29.77 -17.63
N LYS A 34 -1.20 -30.01 -18.17
CA LYS A 34 -1.37 -30.73 -19.43
C LYS A 34 -1.48 -29.69 -20.54
N VAL A 35 -0.58 -29.75 -21.51
CA VAL A 35 -0.55 -28.83 -22.65
C VAL A 35 -0.84 -29.62 -23.92
N TYR A 36 -1.83 -29.16 -24.67
CA TYR A 36 -2.12 -29.64 -26.02
C TYR A 36 -1.60 -28.61 -27.03
N THR A 37 -0.84 -29.06 -28.02
CA THR A 37 -0.47 -28.24 -29.17
C THR A 37 -0.26 -29.13 -30.39
N ASP A 38 -0.61 -28.60 -31.56
CA ASP A 38 -0.27 -29.22 -32.85
C ASP A 38 1.13 -28.81 -33.33
N MET A 39 1.70 -27.76 -32.72
CA MET A 39 3.01 -27.20 -33.01
C MET A 39 4.06 -27.73 -32.02
N SER A 40 5.35 -27.47 -32.30
CA SER A 40 6.41 -27.76 -31.34
C SER A 40 6.43 -26.72 -30.21
N LEU A 41 6.37 -27.20 -28.96
CA LEU A 41 6.61 -26.38 -27.78
C LEU A 41 8.08 -26.00 -27.70
N ASP A 42 8.34 -24.74 -27.36
CA ASP A 42 9.67 -24.19 -27.12
C ASP A 42 9.88 -23.91 -25.64
N THR A 43 8.93 -23.22 -25.00
CA THR A 43 9.03 -22.85 -23.59
C THR A 43 7.71 -23.04 -22.85
N ILE A 44 7.75 -23.57 -21.63
CA ILE A 44 6.63 -23.54 -20.70
C ILE A 44 7.05 -22.76 -19.45
N THR A 45 6.23 -21.82 -19.02
CA THR A 45 6.51 -20.97 -17.87
C THR A 45 5.43 -21.13 -16.82
N LEU A 46 5.82 -21.42 -15.59
CA LEU A 46 4.97 -21.28 -14.40
C LEU A 46 5.28 -19.94 -13.74
N SER A 47 4.31 -19.04 -13.71
CA SER A 47 4.41 -17.74 -13.06
C SER A 47 3.66 -17.76 -11.74
N LEU A 48 4.32 -17.30 -10.68
CA LEU A 48 3.84 -17.24 -9.31
C LEU A 48 3.67 -15.78 -8.89
N GLY A 49 2.60 -15.45 -8.18
CA GLY A 49 2.39 -14.10 -7.65
C GLY A 49 2.07 -13.08 -8.72
N VAL A 50 1.10 -13.38 -9.59
CA VAL A 50 0.68 -12.46 -10.65
C VAL A 50 -0.28 -11.40 -10.06
N PRO A 51 -0.05 -10.09 -10.26
CA PRO A 51 -0.90 -9.05 -9.66
C PRO A 51 -2.35 -9.08 -10.12
N GLU A 52 -2.56 -9.25 -11.43
CA GLU A 52 -3.87 -9.31 -12.06
C GLU A 52 -3.77 -10.07 -13.40
N PRO A 53 -4.88 -10.67 -13.89
CA PRO A 53 -4.91 -11.26 -15.21
C PRO A 53 -4.43 -10.27 -16.27
N SER A 54 -3.61 -10.71 -17.21
CA SER A 54 -2.92 -9.91 -18.23
C SER A 54 -1.60 -9.24 -17.81
N ARG A 55 -1.18 -9.33 -16.54
CA ARG A 55 0.10 -8.78 -16.05
C ARG A 55 1.11 -9.84 -15.60
N VAL A 56 1.23 -10.91 -16.38
CA VAL A 56 2.17 -12.02 -16.13
C VAL A 56 3.63 -11.57 -16.08
N SER A 57 3.98 -10.53 -16.84
CA SER A 57 5.32 -9.94 -16.82
C SER A 57 5.70 -9.37 -15.45
N ASP A 58 4.72 -9.02 -14.62
CA ASP A 58 4.93 -8.45 -13.30
C ASP A 58 4.87 -9.50 -12.18
N ALA A 59 4.88 -10.79 -12.55
CA ALA A 59 4.93 -11.90 -11.59
C ALA A 59 6.13 -11.77 -10.64
N GLU A 60 5.94 -12.26 -9.41
CA GLU A 60 6.99 -12.22 -8.37
C GLU A 60 8.13 -13.20 -8.67
N ALA A 61 7.78 -14.38 -9.17
CA ALA A 61 8.71 -15.41 -9.61
C ALA A 61 8.18 -16.18 -10.81
N GLN A 62 9.08 -16.59 -11.70
CA GLN A 62 8.78 -17.40 -12.87
C GLN A 62 9.77 -18.57 -12.97
N ILE A 63 9.24 -19.76 -13.22
CA ILE A 63 10.01 -20.95 -13.56
C ILE A 63 9.78 -21.21 -15.04
N MET A 64 10.78 -20.88 -15.86
CA MET A 64 10.77 -21.07 -17.30
C MET A 64 11.49 -22.37 -17.66
N ILE A 65 10.86 -23.17 -18.51
CA ILE A 65 11.31 -24.50 -18.85
C ILE A 65 11.49 -24.55 -20.35
N LYS A 66 12.76 -24.65 -20.78
CA LYS A 66 13.09 -24.73 -22.20
C LYS A 66 13.06 -26.17 -22.66
N LEU A 67 12.31 -26.41 -23.72
CA LEU A 67 12.08 -27.72 -24.30
C LEU A 67 12.72 -27.79 -25.68
N ASN A 68 13.36 -28.92 -25.98
CA ASN A 68 13.72 -29.27 -27.35
C ASN A 68 12.92 -30.47 -27.79
N ARG A 69 12.42 -30.46 -29.02
CA ARG A 69 11.71 -31.62 -29.56
C ARG A 69 12.70 -32.72 -29.90
N ASN A 70 12.51 -33.89 -29.30
CA ASN A 70 13.29 -35.10 -29.58
C ASN A 70 12.35 -36.28 -29.92
N TYR A 71 12.29 -36.63 -31.20
CA TYR A 71 11.46 -37.73 -31.71
C TYR A 71 11.86 -39.13 -31.21
N GLN A 72 13.05 -39.28 -30.61
CA GLN A 72 13.51 -40.54 -30.04
C GLN A 72 13.03 -40.72 -28.58
N SER A 73 12.68 -39.62 -27.90
CA SER A 73 12.16 -39.65 -26.53
C SER A 73 10.68 -40.05 -26.53
N PRO A 74 10.24 -40.97 -25.64
CA PRO A 74 8.82 -41.28 -25.47
C PRO A 74 7.95 -40.08 -25.09
N ALA A 75 8.54 -39.07 -24.43
CA ALA A 75 7.87 -37.83 -24.07
C ALA A 75 7.87 -36.79 -25.22
N GLU A 76 8.57 -37.07 -26.32
CA GLU A 76 8.82 -36.21 -27.50
C GLU A 76 9.61 -34.93 -27.24
N TYR A 77 9.90 -34.61 -25.99
CA TYR A 77 10.67 -33.43 -25.61
C TYR A 77 11.74 -33.79 -24.59
N ASP A 78 12.88 -33.12 -24.73
CA ASP A 78 13.94 -33.10 -23.73
C ASP A 78 13.94 -31.72 -23.06
N ILE A 79 14.17 -31.70 -21.74
CA ILE A 79 14.33 -30.46 -20.98
C ILE A 79 15.77 -29.99 -21.17
N ILE A 80 15.94 -28.84 -21.83
CA ILE A 80 17.26 -28.27 -22.11
C ILE A 80 17.77 -27.52 -20.88
N ASP A 81 16.89 -26.72 -20.29
CA ASP A 81 17.26 -25.73 -19.28
C ASP A 81 16.05 -25.35 -18.42
N ILE A 82 16.33 -24.95 -17.19
CA ILE A 82 15.36 -24.47 -16.21
C ILE A 82 15.86 -23.11 -15.73
N ILE A 83 15.13 -22.06 -16.04
CA ILE A 83 15.50 -20.69 -15.74
C ILE A 83 14.52 -20.14 -14.71
N HIS A 84 15.05 -19.65 -13.59
CA HIS A 84 14.27 -18.97 -12.57
C HIS A 84 14.44 -17.46 -12.73
N GLU A 85 13.36 -16.77 -13.09
CA GLU A 85 13.31 -15.31 -13.12
C GLU A 85 12.55 -14.83 -11.88
N GLN A 86 13.28 -14.36 -10.88
CA GLN A 86 12.73 -13.97 -9.59
C GLN A 86 13.46 -12.74 -9.03
N LYS A 87 12.71 -11.77 -8.49
CA LYS A 87 13.30 -10.56 -7.87
C LYS A 87 13.98 -10.86 -6.54
N GLU A 88 13.38 -11.78 -5.79
CA GLU A 88 13.88 -12.34 -4.53
C GLU A 88 13.96 -13.86 -4.70
N LYS A 89 14.70 -14.55 -3.82
CA LYS A 89 14.83 -16.01 -3.86
C LYS A 89 13.57 -16.71 -3.30
N LEU A 90 12.44 -16.51 -3.96
CA LEU A 90 11.10 -17.02 -3.58
C LEU A 90 10.98 -18.52 -3.82
N VAL A 91 11.61 -19.01 -4.87
CA VAL A 91 11.70 -20.43 -5.20
C VAL A 91 13.12 -20.91 -4.99
N GLU A 92 13.27 -22.03 -4.28
CA GLU A 92 14.58 -22.67 -4.13
C GLU A 92 14.96 -23.41 -5.42
N GLU A 93 15.95 -22.88 -6.12
CA GLU A 93 16.38 -23.36 -7.44
C GLU A 93 16.92 -24.78 -7.38
N SER A 94 17.67 -25.14 -6.33
CA SER A 94 18.25 -26.48 -6.16
C SER A 94 17.22 -27.59 -5.98
N ASP A 95 16.04 -27.23 -5.48
CA ASP A 95 14.98 -28.18 -5.14
C ASP A 95 13.92 -28.26 -6.25
N THR A 96 14.11 -27.51 -7.34
CA THR A 96 13.21 -27.51 -8.48
C THR A 96 13.46 -28.74 -9.35
N THR A 97 12.46 -29.61 -9.48
CA THR A 97 12.54 -30.81 -10.32
C THR A 97 11.40 -30.82 -11.33
N ILE A 98 11.73 -31.14 -12.57
CA ILE A 98 10.77 -31.11 -13.69
C ILE A 98 10.81 -32.43 -14.43
N SER A 99 9.63 -32.92 -14.79
CA SER A 99 9.46 -34.08 -15.67
C SER A 99 8.38 -33.80 -16.70
N ILE A 100 8.52 -34.41 -17.87
CA ILE A 100 7.58 -34.31 -18.97
C ILE A 100 7.20 -35.71 -19.45
N GLU A 101 5.91 -35.94 -19.62
CA GLU A 101 5.37 -37.22 -20.09
C GLU A 101 4.27 -36.99 -21.12
N LYS A 102 4.12 -37.94 -22.04
CA LYS A 102 3.05 -37.90 -23.03
C LYS A 102 1.86 -38.73 -22.53
N VAL A 103 0.75 -38.06 -22.24
CA VAL A 103 -0.44 -38.64 -21.60
C VAL A 103 -1.71 -38.31 -22.39
N PRO A 104 -2.82 -39.04 -22.23
CA PRO A 104 -4.09 -38.61 -22.80
C PRO A 104 -4.56 -37.29 -22.17
N CYS A 105 -5.10 -36.39 -22.99
CA CYS A 105 -5.58 -35.08 -22.54
C CYS A 105 -6.72 -35.20 -21.53
N MET A 106 -7.71 -36.03 -21.85
CA MET A 106 -8.83 -36.41 -20.97
C MET A 106 -8.88 -37.94 -20.81
N PRO A 107 -9.54 -38.45 -19.75
CA PRO A 107 -9.87 -39.87 -19.68
C PRO A 107 -10.58 -40.30 -20.98
N ASP A 108 -10.13 -41.40 -21.58
CA ASP A 108 -10.70 -41.98 -22.81
C ASP A 108 -10.58 -41.15 -24.10
N SER A 109 -9.75 -40.10 -24.13
CA SER A 109 -9.48 -39.35 -25.35
C SER A 109 -8.35 -39.97 -26.17
N GLU A 110 -8.51 -40.02 -27.51
CA GLU A 110 -7.41 -40.35 -28.43
C GLU A 110 -6.36 -39.22 -28.52
N ARG A 111 -6.71 -37.99 -28.11
CA ARG A 111 -5.79 -36.85 -28.14
C ARG A 111 -4.76 -36.97 -27.03
N LYS A 112 -3.49 -36.84 -27.41
CA LYS A 112 -2.35 -36.87 -26.51
C LYS A 112 -1.92 -35.43 -26.17
N CYS A 113 -1.66 -35.20 -24.90
CA CYS A 113 -1.13 -33.98 -24.32
C CYS A 113 0.26 -34.25 -23.73
N HIS A 114 1.03 -33.19 -23.53
CA HIS A 114 2.25 -33.24 -22.74
C HIS A 114 1.91 -32.82 -21.31
N GLU A 115 2.04 -33.74 -20.36
CA GLU A 115 1.94 -33.43 -18.93
C GLU A 115 3.32 -33.04 -18.42
N LEU A 116 3.42 -31.81 -17.96
CA LEU A 116 4.59 -31.28 -17.29
C LEU A 116 4.34 -31.30 -15.79
N SER A 117 5.21 -31.96 -15.04
CA SER A 117 5.19 -31.93 -13.57
C SER A 117 6.36 -31.10 -13.08
N ILE A 118 6.07 -29.99 -12.43
CA ILE A 118 7.03 -29.05 -11.84
C ILE A 118 6.91 -29.16 -10.32
N SER A 119 7.94 -29.69 -9.67
CA SER A 119 8.02 -29.66 -8.21
C SER A 119 8.96 -28.55 -7.77
N PHE A 120 8.54 -27.74 -6.82
CA PHE A 120 9.27 -26.57 -6.35
C PHE A 120 9.00 -26.31 -4.87
N ARG A 121 9.92 -25.64 -4.19
CA ARG A 121 9.77 -25.20 -2.80
C ARG A 121 9.69 -23.69 -2.75
N ILE A 122 8.64 -23.17 -2.13
CA ILE A 122 8.51 -21.74 -1.83
C ILE A 122 9.17 -21.44 -0.49
N THR A 123 9.95 -20.36 -0.44
CA THR A 123 10.69 -19.94 0.74
C THR A 123 9.97 -18.90 1.59
N ALA A 124 8.96 -18.22 1.06
CA ALA A 124 8.24 -17.16 1.77
C ALA A 124 6.92 -16.81 1.05
N PRO A 125 5.94 -16.17 1.73
CA PRO A 125 4.57 -16.04 1.22
C PRO A 125 4.49 -15.10 0.01
N LEU A 126 3.73 -15.46 -1.03
CA LEU A 126 3.50 -14.57 -2.18
C LEU A 126 2.66 -13.34 -1.77
N ILE A 127 2.85 -12.20 -2.45
CA ILE A 127 2.05 -10.98 -2.30
C ILE A 127 0.69 -11.16 -2.98
N HIS A 128 0.70 -11.80 -4.15
CA HIS A 128 -0.50 -12.12 -4.91
C HIS A 128 -0.72 -13.63 -4.97
N ASP A 129 -1.98 -14.06 -4.91
CA ASP A 129 -2.30 -15.50 -4.89
C ASP A 129 -2.44 -16.10 -6.30
N VAL A 130 -2.49 -15.26 -7.35
CA VAL A 130 -2.75 -15.70 -8.73
C VAL A 130 -1.53 -16.41 -9.30
N LEU A 131 -1.78 -17.57 -9.91
CA LEU A 131 -0.79 -18.32 -10.69
C LEU A 131 -1.12 -18.22 -12.18
N ALA A 132 -0.10 -18.29 -13.03
CA ALA A 132 -0.30 -18.41 -14.45
C ALA A 132 0.59 -19.47 -15.06
N VAL A 133 0.08 -20.17 -16.06
CA VAL A 133 0.84 -21.11 -16.88
C VAL A 133 0.85 -20.58 -18.30
N SER A 134 2.05 -20.34 -18.84
CA SER A 134 2.24 -19.92 -20.21
C SER A 134 2.92 -21.02 -21.00
N ALA A 135 2.40 -21.32 -22.18
CA ALA A 135 3.02 -22.22 -23.14
C ALA A 135 3.35 -21.43 -24.41
N MET A 136 4.60 -21.50 -24.86
CA MET A 136 5.09 -20.84 -26.06
C MET A 136 5.59 -21.86 -27.06
N ASP A 137 5.09 -21.75 -28.29
CA ASP A 137 5.54 -22.57 -29.42
C ASP A 137 6.81 -21.99 -30.07
N THR A 138 7.47 -22.78 -30.92
CA THR A 138 8.66 -22.37 -31.69
C THR A 138 8.45 -21.12 -32.57
N ASP A 139 7.21 -20.83 -32.95
CA ASP A 139 6.82 -19.63 -33.69
C ASP A 139 6.65 -18.39 -32.79
N ARG A 140 7.02 -18.50 -31.50
CA ARG A 140 6.87 -17.46 -30.46
C ARG A 140 5.44 -17.01 -30.20
N ARG A 141 4.48 -17.90 -30.45
CA ARG A 141 3.09 -17.70 -30.06
C ARG A 141 2.94 -18.22 -28.64
N SER A 142 2.55 -17.35 -27.72
CA SER A 142 2.29 -17.74 -26.33
C SER A 142 0.80 -17.78 -26.04
N THR A 143 0.38 -18.81 -25.33
CA THR A 143 -0.95 -18.88 -24.70
C THR A 143 -0.74 -18.92 -23.20
N THR A 144 -1.37 -17.99 -22.49
CA THR A 144 -1.25 -17.92 -21.03
C THR A 144 -2.62 -18.14 -20.40
N THR A 145 -2.65 -19.04 -19.43
CA THR A 145 -3.82 -19.37 -18.64
C THR A 145 -3.60 -18.90 -17.20
N TYR A 146 -4.59 -18.23 -16.64
CA TYR A 146 -4.59 -17.74 -15.26
C TYR A 146 -5.45 -18.63 -14.36
N ILE A 147 -4.90 -18.96 -13.20
CA ILE A 147 -5.56 -19.68 -12.12
C ILE A 147 -5.82 -18.65 -11.01
N ASN A 148 -7.05 -18.13 -10.98
CA ASN A 148 -7.37 -16.89 -10.27
C ASN A 148 -7.72 -17.09 -8.80
N ASP A 149 -8.31 -18.23 -8.43
CA ASP A 149 -8.79 -18.48 -7.07
C ASP A 149 -7.71 -18.96 -6.10
N GLY A 150 -6.46 -18.87 -6.54
CA GLY A 150 -5.35 -18.54 -5.68
C GLY A 150 -4.76 -19.71 -4.88
N VAL A 151 -3.44 -19.74 -4.83
CA VAL A 151 -2.70 -20.66 -3.97
C VAL A 151 -2.05 -19.82 -2.90
N ASP A 152 -2.55 -19.97 -1.68
CA ASP A 152 -2.03 -19.25 -0.52
C ASP A 152 -0.87 -20.05 0.06
N PHE A 153 0.24 -19.39 0.30
CA PHE A 153 1.40 -20.01 0.93
C PHE A 153 1.54 -19.48 2.35
N GLU A 154 1.23 -20.33 3.33
CA GLU A 154 1.23 -19.98 4.75
C GLU A 154 2.39 -20.69 5.47
N GLY A 155 2.96 -20.01 6.47
CA GLY A 155 4.05 -20.54 7.30
C GLY A 155 5.11 -19.51 7.64
N GLU A 156 6.15 -19.95 8.36
CA GLU A 156 7.28 -19.09 8.66
C GLU A 156 8.15 -18.88 7.40
N PRO A 157 8.48 -17.63 7.03
CA PRO A 157 9.36 -17.38 5.91
C PRO A 157 10.78 -17.86 6.21
N LEU A 158 11.35 -18.63 5.30
CA LEU A 158 12.76 -19.03 5.28
C LEU A 158 13.66 -17.95 4.68
N LEU A 159 13.08 -16.99 3.96
CA LEU A 159 13.79 -15.84 3.41
C LEU A 159 14.14 -14.86 4.54
N PRO A 160 15.36 -14.31 4.62
CA PRO A 160 15.66 -13.25 5.56
C PRO A 160 14.74 -12.05 5.36
N LEU A 161 14.40 -11.37 6.47
CA LEU A 161 13.57 -10.18 6.47
C LEU A 161 14.22 -9.08 5.61
N LEU A 162 13.41 -8.34 4.86
CA LEU A 162 13.90 -7.21 4.10
C LEU A 162 14.37 -6.10 5.05
N THR A 163 15.52 -5.51 4.76
CA THR A 163 16.13 -4.46 5.57
C THR A 163 16.29 -3.17 4.78
N HIS A 164 16.03 -2.02 5.40
CA HIS A 164 16.27 -0.71 4.81
C HIS A 164 16.85 0.25 5.85
N THR A 165 17.85 1.04 5.48
CA THR A 165 18.46 2.05 6.35
C THR A 165 18.01 3.45 5.94
N ILE A 166 17.41 4.21 6.86
CA ILE A 166 17.09 5.63 6.66
C ILE A 166 18.17 6.48 7.33
N PHE A 167 18.62 7.51 6.62
CA PHE A 167 19.52 8.53 7.14
C PHE A 167 18.74 9.83 7.32
N SER A 168 18.63 10.29 8.57
CA SER A 168 17.96 11.56 8.91
C SER A 168 18.97 12.55 9.48
N LYS A 169 18.98 13.77 8.95
CA LYS A 169 19.86 14.85 9.42
C LYS A 169 19.04 16.07 9.82
N LYS A 170 18.92 16.30 11.13
CA LYS A 170 18.20 17.45 11.73
C LYS A 170 19.06 18.74 11.71
N GLY A 171 19.67 19.07 10.59
CA GLY A 171 20.52 20.26 10.42
C GLY A 171 22.03 19.99 10.54
N ASN A 172 22.84 21.04 10.36
CA ASN A 172 24.30 20.89 10.15
C ASN A 172 25.09 20.45 11.38
N GLN A 173 24.58 20.70 12.58
CA GLN A 173 25.27 20.41 13.85
C GLN A 173 24.83 19.10 14.51
N HIS A 174 23.78 18.46 13.99
CA HIS A 174 23.30 17.19 14.52
C HIS A 174 23.98 16.02 13.80
N PRO A 175 24.41 14.97 14.53
CA PRO A 175 24.87 13.73 13.90
C PRO A 175 23.74 13.14 13.05
N VAL A 176 24.11 12.41 12.00
CA VAL A 176 23.13 11.69 11.17
C VAL A 176 22.50 10.60 12.02
N GLU A 177 21.19 10.67 12.22
CA GLU A 177 20.40 9.60 12.84
C GLU A 177 20.22 8.48 11.80
N ILE A 178 20.57 7.26 12.19
CA ILE A 178 20.43 6.06 11.36
C ILE A 178 19.30 5.22 11.95
N THR A 179 18.29 4.97 11.14
CA THR A 179 17.12 4.16 11.49
C THR A 179 17.16 2.88 10.68
N TYR A 180 17.15 1.72 11.35
CA TYR A 180 17.21 0.41 10.71
C TYR A 180 15.81 -0.19 10.67
N LEU A 181 15.25 -0.25 9.47
CA LEU A 181 13.93 -0.81 9.23
C LEU A 181 14.04 -2.27 8.81
N THR A 182 13.21 -3.12 9.40
CA THR A 182 13.00 -4.50 9.00
C THR A 182 11.55 -4.72 8.61
N GLN A 183 11.30 -5.49 7.55
CA GLN A 183 9.94 -5.84 7.14
C GLN A 183 9.62 -7.26 7.63
N PRO A 184 8.75 -7.42 8.66
CA PRO A 184 8.42 -8.74 9.19
C PRO A 184 7.57 -9.58 8.22
N ASP A 185 6.66 -8.94 7.48
CA ASP A 185 5.80 -9.58 6.49
C ASP A 185 5.86 -8.82 5.17
N ARG A 186 6.16 -9.53 4.08
CA ARG A 186 6.27 -8.92 2.74
C ARG A 186 4.94 -8.48 2.16
N ARG A 187 3.83 -9.13 2.56
CA ARG A 187 2.50 -8.87 2.02
C ARG A 187 2.05 -7.45 2.33
N TYR A 188 2.53 -6.92 3.44
CA TYR A 188 2.17 -5.60 3.94
C TYR A 188 3.35 -4.64 3.85
N ASN A 189 3.07 -3.43 3.40
CA ASN A 189 4.03 -2.33 3.41
C ASN A 189 4.16 -1.72 4.82
N LEU A 190 4.50 -2.56 5.80
CA LEU A 190 4.69 -2.20 7.20
C LEU A 190 6.08 -2.64 7.63
N TRP A 191 6.84 -1.71 8.17
CA TRP A 191 8.24 -1.89 8.55
C TRP A 191 8.40 -1.58 10.03
N SER A 192 9.22 -2.33 10.74
CA SER A 192 9.55 -2.10 12.14
C SER A 192 10.95 -1.52 12.25
N ASP A 193 11.12 -0.53 13.13
CA ASP A 193 12.42 0.01 13.49
C ASP A 193 13.04 -0.74 14.69
N GLN A 194 14.35 -0.56 14.89
CA GLN A 194 15.10 -1.05 16.06
C GLN A 194 14.53 -0.56 17.40
N HIS A 195 13.79 0.54 17.39
CA HIS A 195 13.14 1.14 18.57
C HIS A 195 11.67 0.71 18.74
N GLY A 196 11.16 -0.20 17.89
CA GLY A 196 9.78 -0.69 17.96
C GLY A 196 8.75 0.23 17.30
N PHE A 197 9.18 1.27 16.58
CA PHE A 197 8.28 2.12 15.79
C PHE A 197 7.91 1.45 14.47
N THR A 198 6.65 1.62 14.06
CA THR A 198 6.19 1.14 12.75
C THR A 198 6.24 2.25 11.70
N TRP A 199 6.75 1.92 10.53
CA TRP A 199 6.94 2.78 9.38
C TRP A 199 6.21 2.23 8.16
N MET A 200 5.83 3.12 7.26
CA MET A 200 5.28 2.77 5.96
C MET A 200 5.91 3.63 4.87
N LYS A 201 6.06 3.04 3.68
CA LYS A 201 6.55 3.73 2.50
C LYS A 201 5.36 4.22 1.67
N ASN A 202 5.30 5.51 1.32
CA ASN A 202 4.23 5.99 0.45
C ASN A 202 4.49 5.65 -1.03
N SER A 203 3.52 5.96 -1.90
CA SER A 203 3.62 5.76 -3.35
C SER A 203 4.76 6.56 -4.00
N TYR A 204 5.15 7.69 -3.42
CA TYR A 204 6.28 8.51 -3.85
C TYR A 204 7.64 8.01 -3.36
N GLY A 205 7.66 6.91 -2.60
CA GLY A 205 8.87 6.29 -2.08
C GLY A 205 9.46 6.93 -0.82
N SER A 206 8.79 7.92 -0.22
CA SER A 206 9.19 8.49 1.06
C SER A 206 8.62 7.70 2.24
N TRP A 207 9.37 7.70 3.33
CA TRP A 207 9.04 6.98 4.56
C TRP A 207 8.28 7.88 5.54
N PHE A 208 7.25 7.33 6.17
CA PHE A 208 6.55 7.98 7.27
C PHE A 208 6.33 7.02 8.42
N GLN A 209 6.49 7.55 9.64
CA GLN A 209 6.26 6.82 10.87
C GLN A 209 4.76 6.83 11.19
N ILE A 210 4.18 5.64 11.38
CA ILE A 210 2.75 5.48 11.70
C ILE A 210 2.52 5.61 13.21
N THR A 211 3.38 5.00 14.01
CA THR A 211 3.29 5.08 15.47
C THR A 211 3.80 6.42 15.94
N HIS A 212 2.94 7.28 16.45
CA HIS A 212 3.37 8.42 17.24
C HIS A 212 4.05 7.89 18.50
N ALA A 213 5.29 8.32 18.76
CA ALA A 213 5.88 8.11 20.06
C ALA A 213 4.95 8.76 21.10
N ASP A 214 4.54 8.02 22.12
CA ASP A 214 3.91 8.63 23.28
C ASP A 214 4.89 9.68 23.79
N PHE A 215 4.53 10.95 23.60
CA PHE A 215 5.28 12.03 24.19
C PHE A 215 5.00 11.97 25.68
N GLU A 216 5.88 11.31 26.44
CA GLU A 216 5.98 11.59 27.86
C GLU A 216 6.31 13.08 27.98
N ARG A 217 5.30 13.85 28.38
CA ARG A 217 5.47 15.27 28.68
C ARG A 217 6.53 15.32 29.77
N LEU A 218 7.73 15.79 29.43
CA LEU A 218 8.77 16.10 30.41
C LEU A 218 8.09 16.93 31.50
N GLN A 219 8.00 16.38 32.72
CA GLN A 219 7.44 17.14 33.84
C GLN A 219 8.24 18.43 33.93
N ASP A 220 7.52 19.56 34.02
CA ASP A 220 8.15 20.84 34.25
C ASP A 220 9.09 20.70 35.45
N THR A 221 10.36 21.05 35.27
CA THR A 221 11.30 21.21 36.39
C THR A 221 10.63 22.05 37.48
N HIS A 222 11.03 21.93 38.75
CA HIS A 222 10.55 22.74 39.90
C HIS A 222 10.81 24.27 39.77
N ALA A 223 10.79 24.81 38.55
CA ALA A 223 10.87 26.21 38.21
C ALA A 223 9.52 26.91 38.42
N ASN A 224 9.63 28.22 38.59
CA ASN A 224 8.55 29.12 38.94
C ASN A 224 7.39 29.07 37.92
N VAL A 225 6.17 28.84 38.41
CA VAL A 225 4.91 28.77 37.62
C VAL A 225 4.65 30.06 36.80
N MET A 226 5.34 31.15 37.16
CA MET A 226 5.25 32.47 36.51
C MET A 226 5.84 32.54 35.08
N THR A 227 6.43 31.46 34.57
CA THR A 227 6.99 31.43 33.20
C THR A 227 5.96 30.88 32.21
N ARG A 228 5.82 31.52 31.04
CA ARG A 228 4.84 31.12 29.99
C ARG A 228 5.06 29.71 29.45
N SER A 229 6.24 29.14 29.69
CA SER A 229 6.63 27.78 29.29
C SER A 229 6.17 26.70 30.27
N HIS A 230 5.68 27.07 31.46
CA HIS A 230 5.20 26.14 32.47
C HIS A 230 3.75 25.72 32.19
N SER A 231 3.44 24.44 32.32
CA SER A 231 2.10 23.87 32.06
C SER A 231 0.97 24.54 32.86
N SER A 232 1.21 24.85 34.14
CA SER A 232 0.25 25.54 35.01
C SER A 232 0.19 27.07 34.86
N PHE A 233 0.87 27.67 33.87
CA PHE A 233 0.81 29.12 33.65
C PHE A 233 -0.58 29.57 33.20
N GLU A 234 -1.28 28.76 32.41
CA GLU A 234 -2.63 29.05 31.93
C GLU A 234 -3.64 29.15 33.09
N ASP A 235 -3.58 28.19 34.03
CA ASP A 235 -4.38 28.20 35.26
C ASP A 235 -4.13 29.45 36.13
N LEU A 236 -2.89 29.96 36.16
CA LEU A 236 -2.54 31.17 36.88
C LEU A 236 -3.18 32.40 36.23
N VAL A 237 -3.10 32.50 34.90
CA VAL A 237 -3.74 33.58 34.13
C VAL A 237 -5.25 33.58 34.32
N GLU A 238 -5.89 32.41 34.32
CA GLU A 238 -7.34 32.32 34.57
C GLU A 238 -7.70 32.79 35.99
N LYS A 239 -6.97 32.36 37.02
CA LYS A 239 -7.18 32.82 38.40
C LYS A 239 -6.95 34.32 38.55
N GLU A 240 -5.96 34.89 37.88
CA GLU A 240 -5.72 36.33 37.90
C GLU A 240 -6.83 37.10 37.17
N LYS A 241 -7.35 36.56 36.06
CA LYS A 241 -8.53 37.12 35.37
C LYS A 241 -9.78 37.08 36.25
N GLU A 242 -10.03 35.99 36.97
CA GLU A 242 -11.14 35.89 37.91
C GLU A 242 -11.02 36.90 39.06
N LYS A 243 -9.82 37.05 39.64
CA LYS A 243 -9.55 38.08 40.65
C LYS A 243 -9.76 39.49 40.09
N ALA A 244 -9.28 39.75 38.87
CA ALA A 244 -9.46 41.03 38.22
C ALA A 244 -10.95 41.33 37.97
N ARG A 245 -11.75 40.34 37.56
CA ARG A 245 -13.22 40.48 37.41
C ARG A 245 -13.92 40.87 38.71
N GLN A 246 -13.46 40.38 39.86
CA GLN A 246 -14.02 40.79 41.16
C GLN A 246 -13.72 42.25 41.51
N VAL A 247 -12.59 42.78 41.05
CA VAL A 247 -12.18 44.16 41.32
C VAL A 247 -12.79 45.13 40.30
N PHE A 248 -12.83 44.73 39.03
CA PHE A 248 -13.33 45.56 37.94
C PHE A 248 -13.79 44.69 36.77
N ASP A 249 -15.11 44.63 36.58
CA ASP A 249 -15.70 43.95 35.43
C ASP A 249 -15.77 44.89 34.22
N ALA A 250 -14.72 44.85 33.39
CA ALA A 250 -14.66 45.62 32.16
C ALA A 250 -15.69 45.17 31.10
N GLU A 251 -16.27 43.97 31.20
CA GLU A 251 -17.30 43.49 30.28
C GLU A 251 -18.65 44.18 30.53
N SER A 252 -18.87 44.67 31.77
CA SER A 252 -20.05 45.46 32.14
C SER A 252 -20.04 46.89 31.56
N ILE A 253 -18.89 47.35 31.07
CA ILE A 253 -18.74 48.66 30.43
C ILE A 253 -19.32 48.59 29.02
N LYS A 254 -20.64 48.76 28.93
CA LYS A 254 -21.27 49.12 27.67
C LYS A 254 -20.68 50.46 27.25
N SER A 255 -19.95 50.48 26.13
CA SER A 255 -19.62 51.72 25.44
C SER A 255 -20.91 52.39 24.96
N THR A 256 -21.58 53.12 25.85
CA THR A 256 -22.58 54.09 25.47
C THR A 256 -21.82 55.22 24.80
N VAL A 257 -21.61 55.09 23.49
CA VAL A 257 -21.20 56.20 22.64
C VAL A 257 -22.36 57.20 22.69
N GLY A 258 -22.28 58.15 23.61
CA GLY A 258 -23.24 59.24 23.71
C GLY A 258 -23.16 60.05 22.43
N GLU A 259 -24.25 60.04 21.66
CA GLU A 259 -24.69 60.99 20.61
C GLU A 259 -23.67 61.53 19.58
N SER A 260 -22.41 61.12 19.58
CA SER A 260 -21.41 61.54 18.60
C SER A 260 -21.42 60.58 17.43
N PHE A 261 -22.34 60.82 16.50
CA PHE A 261 -22.33 60.19 15.18
C PHE A 261 -21.65 61.15 14.20
N SER A 262 -20.49 60.78 13.67
CA SER A 262 -19.84 61.49 12.56
C SER A 262 -19.83 60.60 11.31
N HIS A 263 -20.07 61.21 10.14
CA HIS A 263 -20.12 60.51 8.86
C HIS A 263 -18.78 59.85 8.48
N ASP A 264 -17.67 60.43 8.93
CA ASP A 264 -16.31 59.96 8.63
C ASP A 264 -15.82 58.84 9.58
N ALA A 265 -16.61 58.44 10.58
CA ALA A 265 -16.23 57.35 11.46
C ALA A 265 -16.61 55.99 10.83
N PRO A 266 -15.67 55.05 10.66
CA PRO A 266 -15.99 53.73 10.14
C PRO A 266 -16.94 53.01 11.11
N VAL A 267 -18.20 52.83 10.68
CA VAL A 267 -19.22 52.12 11.45
C VAL A 267 -18.89 50.63 11.46
N ARG A 268 -18.71 50.04 12.65
CA ARG A 268 -18.53 48.59 12.79
C ARG A 268 -19.75 47.85 12.23
N ILE A 269 -19.50 46.78 11.46
CA ILE A 269 -20.48 46.03 10.66
C ILE A 269 -21.67 45.54 11.50
N ASP A 270 -21.45 45.24 12.78
CA ASP A 270 -22.51 44.76 13.69
C ASP A 270 -23.60 45.82 13.99
N LYS A 271 -23.31 47.11 13.76
CA LYS A 271 -24.25 48.23 14.00
C LYS A 271 -25.14 48.58 12.80
N LEU A 272 -24.94 47.94 11.64
CA LEU A 272 -25.83 48.10 10.47
C LEU A 272 -27.17 47.38 10.63
N LYS A 273 -27.31 46.52 11.66
CA LYS A 273 -28.53 45.76 11.92
C LYS A 273 -29.54 46.51 12.80
N ASP A 274 -29.15 47.64 13.41
CA ASP A 274 -30.05 48.42 14.25
C ASP A 274 -30.94 49.33 13.37
N PRO A 275 -32.29 49.18 13.44
CA PRO A 275 -33.21 49.91 12.55
C PRO A 275 -33.14 51.44 12.75
N VAL A 276 -32.87 51.88 13.98
CA VAL A 276 -32.73 53.32 14.32
C VAL A 276 -31.52 53.96 13.63
N ILE A 277 -30.44 53.20 13.40
CA ILE A 277 -29.23 53.71 12.74
C ILE A 277 -29.46 53.84 11.23
N LEU A 278 -30.18 52.88 10.63
CA LEU A 278 -30.57 52.92 9.21
C LEU A 278 -31.51 54.09 8.91
N GLU A 279 -32.46 54.38 9.79
CA GLU A 279 -33.34 55.55 9.64
C GLU A 279 -32.56 56.86 9.67
N LYS A 280 -31.61 57.00 10.61
CA LYS A 280 -30.75 58.21 10.69
C LYS A 280 -29.85 58.38 9.47
N LEU A 281 -29.29 57.28 8.93
CA LEU A 281 -28.52 57.31 7.68
C LEU A 281 -29.37 57.77 6.50
N ARG A 282 -30.60 57.24 6.39
CA ARG A 282 -31.51 57.60 5.30
C ARG A 282 -31.95 59.07 5.37
N ILE A 283 -32.24 59.59 6.56
CA ILE A 283 -32.59 61.01 6.74
C ILE A 283 -31.41 61.91 6.36
N ALA A 284 -30.20 61.54 6.78
CA ALA A 284 -28.99 62.31 6.48
C ALA A 284 -28.62 62.27 4.99
N GLU A 285 -28.81 61.13 4.31
CA GLU A 285 -28.59 61.00 2.87
C GLU A 285 -29.59 61.84 2.05
N LEU A 286 -30.86 61.87 2.46
CA LEU A 286 -31.85 62.76 1.85
C LEU A 286 -31.49 64.24 2.03
N ALA A 287 -31.05 64.64 3.23
CA ALA A 287 -30.60 66.01 3.47
C ALA A 287 -29.35 66.39 2.65
N ALA A 288 -28.43 65.44 2.44
CA ALA A 288 -27.25 65.65 1.59
C ALA A 288 -27.62 65.79 0.10
N LEU A 289 -28.60 65.01 -0.37
CA LEU A 289 -29.13 65.11 -1.74
C LEU A 289 -29.87 66.44 -1.95
N GLU A 290 -30.73 66.85 -1.02
CA GLU A 290 -31.40 68.16 -1.07
C GLU A 290 -30.39 69.32 -1.11
N TYR A 291 -29.32 69.25 -0.32
CA TYR A 291 -28.26 70.25 -0.33
C TYR A 291 -27.54 70.31 -1.70
N LEU A 292 -27.32 69.17 -2.35
CA LEU A 292 -26.72 69.10 -3.69
C LEU A 292 -27.66 69.59 -4.80
N GLU A 293 -28.97 69.36 -4.67
CA GLU A 293 -29.98 69.88 -5.60
C GLU A 293 -30.23 71.39 -5.46
N SER A 294 -29.99 71.96 -4.27
CA SER A 294 -30.12 73.40 -4.00
C SER A 294 -28.96 74.27 -4.52
N ARG A 295 -28.05 73.71 -5.33
CA ARG A 295 -26.81 74.35 -5.78
C ARG A 295 -26.75 74.59 -7.28
#